data_AF-A0A925B747-F1
#
_entry.id   AF-A0A925B747-F1
#
_cell.length_a   1.000
_cell.length_b   1.000
_cell.length_c   1.000
_cell.angle_alpha   90.00
_cell.angle_beta   90.00
_cell.angle_gamma   90.00
#
_symmetry.space_group_name_H-M   'P 1'
#
loop_
_entity.id
_entity.type
_entity.pdbx_description
1 polymer ?
#
loop_
_entity_poly.entity_id
_entity_poly.type
_entity_poly.pdbx_seq_one_letter_code
_entity_poly.pdbx_strand_id
1 'polypeptide(L)'
;MIAKFETPGQVSVQRGFRGVAMETNYNPKQLAVYLEENKIPSYLPALPATGPKASAVYKNVQVLGDLSVGQFTRLMVSITQWVSPVQGCAYCHNTNNMAED
;
A
#
# COMPACT_ATOMS: atom_id res chain seq x y z
N MET A 1 14.90 33.47 15.12
CA MET A 1 14.66 32.10 15.60
C MET A 1 15.95 31.32 15.36
N ILE A 2 16.62 30.85 16.41
CA ILE A 2 17.85 30.05 16.30
C ILE A 2 17.43 28.63 15.85
N ALA A 3 18.20 28.00 14.96
CA ALA A 3 17.86 26.78 14.24
C ALA A 3 17.42 25.60 15.15
N LYS A 4 16.64 24.66 14.60
CA LYS A 4 16.30 23.40 15.27
C LYS A 4 17.53 22.49 15.27
N PHE A 5 17.95 22.03 16.44
CA PHE A 5 19.06 21.09 16.61
C PHE A 5 18.57 19.72 17.06
N GLU A 6 19.32 18.69 16.67
CA GLU A 6 19.11 17.32 17.11
C GLU A 6 20.15 16.93 18.17
N THR A 7 19.76 16.07 19.11
CA THR A 7 20.70 15.58 20.12
C THR A 7 21.78 14.69 19.48
N PRO A 8 23.04 14.72 19.96
CA PRO A 8 24.09 13.80 19.53
C PRO A 8 23.73 12.32 19.76
N GLY A 9 24.47 11.42 19.10
CA GLY A 9 24.21 9.97 19.13
C GLY A 9 23.55 9.45 17.85
N GLN A 10 23.93 10.01 16.70
CA GLN A 10 23.47 9.58 15.38
C GLN A 10 24.01 8.17 15.06
N VAL A 11 23.24 7.39 14.32
CA VAL A 11 23.66 6.08 13.80
C VAL A 11 24.17 6.28 12.37
N SER A 12 25.43 5.92 12.12
CA SER A 12 26.05 6.04 10.81
C SER A 12 26.05 4.72 10.04
N VAL A 13 25.83 4.79 8.74
CA VAL A 13 25.91 3.65 7.81
C VAL A 13 26.87 4.01 6.68
N GLN A 14 28.05 3.39 6.65
CA GLN A 14 29.01 3.53 5.55
C GLN A 14 28.49 2.78 4.32
N ARG A 15 28.43 3.45 3.18
CA ARG A 15 27.97 2.90 1.88
C ARG A 15 29.07 2.82 0.83
N GLY A 16 30.19 3.52 0.99
CA GLY A 16 31.33 3.49 0.06
C GLY A 16 32.65 2.99 0.67
N PHE A 17 33.73 3.05 -0.12
CA PHE A 17 35.07 2.64 0.32
C PHE A 17 35.57 3.50 1.48
N ARG A 18 36.40 2.94 2.37
CA ARG A 18 36.92 3.70 3.53
C ARG A 18 37.65 4.97 3.06
N GLY A 19 37.35 6.09 3.71
CA GLY A 19 37.98 7.38 3.42
C GLY A 19 37.32 8.21 2.30
N VAL A 20 36.26 7.72 1.64
CA VAL A 20 35.52 8.52 0.63
C VAL A 20 34.27 9.22 1.17
N ALA A 21 34.03 9.14 2.48
CA ALA A 21 32.92 9.79 3.20
C ALA A 21 31.51 9.54 2.64
N MET A 22 31.33 8.44 1.90
CA MET A 22 30.01 7.98 1.47
C MET A 22 29.34 7.24 2.63
N GLU A 23 28.74 8.00 3.55
CA GLU A 23 27.96 7.49 4.68
C GLU A 23 26.61 8.21 4.78
N THR A 24 25.67 7.57 5.49
CA THR A 24 24.38 8.17 5.84
C THR A 24 24.24 8.17 7.35
N ASN A 25 23.91 9.33 7.91
CA ASN A 25 23.71 9.51 9.35
C ASN A 25 22.22 9.64 9.65
N TYR A 26 21.73 8.82 10.58
CA TYR A 26 20.33 8.77 10.98
C TYR A 26 20.15 9.14 12.44
N ASN A 27 19.08 9.90 12.72
CA ASN A 27 18.65 10.16 14.08
C ASN A 27 17.80 9.00 14.59
N PRO A 28 18.23 8.27 15.63
CA PRO A 28 17.51 7.10 16.10
C PRO A 28 16.10 7.42 16.59
N LYS A 29 15.85 8.63 17.13
CA LYS A 29 14.52 9.04 17.59
C LYS A 29 13.58 9.29 16.43
N GLN A 30 14.04 9.95 15.37
CA GLN A 30 13.23 10.16 14.17
C GLN A 30 13.00 8.85 13.42
N LEU A 31 14.02 7.99 13.35
CA LEU A 31 13.87 6.67 12.74
C LEU A 31 12.79 5.83 13.44
N ALA A 32 12.73 5.86 14.77
CA ALA A 32 11.67 5.18 15.52
C ALA A 32 10.28 5.74 15.18
N VAL A 33 10.13 7.06 15.06
CA VAL A 33 8.86 7.69 14.64
C VAL A 33 8.49 7.25 13.22
N TYR A 34 9.45 7.27 12.28
CA TYR A 34 9.20 6.83 10.91
C TYR A 34 8.78 5.36 10.83
N LEU A 35 9.40 4.47 11.62
CA LEU A 35 9.00 3.06 11.66
C LEU A 35 7.55 2.91 12.17
N GLU A 36 7.16 3.70 13.16
CA GLU A 36 5.80 3.65 13.70
C GLU A 36 4.75 4.21 12.73
N GLU A 37 5.08 5.24 11.97
CA GLU A 37 4.18 5.85 10.96
C GLU A 37 4.06 5.01 9.68
N ASN A 38 5.07 4.21 9.34
CA ASN A 38 5.14 3.43 8.10
C ASN A 38 4.82 1.94 8.32
N LYS A 39 3.86 1.64 9.20
CA LYS A 39 3.40 0.26 9.39
C LYS A 39 2.63 -0.25 8.17
N ILE A 40 2.96 -1.46 7.76
CA ILE A 40 2.27 -2.13 6.66
C ILE A 40 0.89 -2.58 7.15
N PRO A 41 -0.20 -2.27 6.42
CA PRO A 41 -1.54 -2.70 6.79
C PRO A 41 -1.67 -4.23 6.69
N SER A 42 -2.64 -4.80 7.41
CA SER A 42 -2.98 -6.21 7.27
C SER A 42 -3.49 -6.52 5.86
N TYR A 43 -3.25 -7.74 5.38
CA TYR A 43 -3.69 -8.19 4.06
C TYR A 43 -4.69 -9.32 4.18
N LEU A 44 -5.60 -9.40 3.21
CA LEU A 44 -6.56 -10.50 3.11
C LEU A 44 -5.87 -11.78 2.62
N PRO A 45 -6.23 -12.97 3.11
CA PRO A 45 -5.71 -14.23 2.59
C PRO A 45 -5.90 -14.35 1.08
N ALA A 46 -4.94 -14.95 0.37
CA ALA A 46 -5.08 -15.20 -1.06
C ALA A 46 -6.23 -16.18 -1.31
N LEU A 47 -7.01 -15.92 -2.36
CA LEU A 47 -8.07 -16.84 -2.81
C LEU A 47 -7.60 -17.65 -4.02
N PRO A 48 -8.02 -18.93 -4.15
CA PRO A 48 -7.69 -19.76 -5.29
C PRO A 48 -8.13 -19.13 -6.62
N ALA A 49 -7.35 -19.36 -7.68
CA ALA A 49 -7.65 -18.91 -9.04
C ALA A 49 -8.69 -19.82 -9.75
N THR A 50 -9.56 -20.46 -8.99
CA THR A 50 -10.55 -21.43 -9.48
C THR A 50 -11.86 -20.75 -9.86
N GLY A 51 -12.58 -21.35 -10.81
CA GLY A 51 -13.89 -20.86 -11.25
C GLY A 51 -13.82 -19.92 -12.46
N PRO A 52 -14.95 -19.29 -12.82
CA PRO A 52 -15.02 -18.45 -14.01
C PRO A 52 -14.19 -17.16 -13.86
N LYS A 53 -13.76 -16.64 -15.00
CA LYS A 53 -13.04 -15.38 -15.12
C LYS A 53 -13.97 -14.18 -14.92
N ALA A 54 -13.46 -13.11 -14.34
CA ALA A 54 -14.23 -11.90 -14.07
C ALA A 54 -14.82 -11.30 -15.36
N SER A 55 -14.08 -11.31 -16.48
CA SER A 55 -14.56 -10.85 -17.79
C SER A 55 -15.71 -11.68 -18.35
N ALA A 56 -15.86 -12.93 -17.93
CA ALA A 56 -16.94 -13.81 -18.36
C ALA A 56 -18.23 -13.65 -17.52
N VAL A 57 -18.12 -13.02 -16.35
CA VAL A 57 -19.22 -12.91 -15.37
C VAL A 57 -19.72 -11.47 -15.23
N TYR A 58 -18.82 -10.49 -15.26
CA TYR A 58 -19.12 -9.07 -15.09
C TYR A 58 -19.13 -8.33 -16.43
N LYS A 59 -19.87 -7.22 -16.49
CA LYS A 59 -20.19 -6.53 -17.76
C LYS A 59 -19.11 -5.60 -18.29
N ASN A 60 -18.44 -4.84 -17.42
CA ASN A 60 -17.50 -3.78 -17.80
C ASN A 60 -16.14 -3.99 -17.11
N VAL A 61 -15.48 -5.11 -17.41
CA VAL A 61 -14.16 -5.42 -16.85
C VAL A 61 -13.10 -5.31 -17.95
N GLN A 62 -12.40 -4.18 -17.98
CA GLN A 62 -11.43 -3.86 -19.03
C GLN A 62 -9.99 -4.28 -18.69
N VAL A 63 -9.64 -4.29 -17.40
CA VAL A 63 -8.28 -4.62 -16.93
C VAL A 63 -8.24 -5.93 -16.15
N LEU A 64 -9.15 -6.12 -15.20
CA LEU A 64 -9.09 -7.22 -14.23
C LEU A 64 -9.80 -8.50 -14.72
N GLY A 65 -9.85 -8.72 -16.03
CA GLY A 65 -10.68 -9.76 -16.67
C GLY A 65 -10.24 -11.18 -16.34
N ASP A 66 -8.93 -11.41 -16.21
CA ASP A 66 -8.34 -12.75 -16.05
C ASP A 66 -8.35 -13.28 -14.61
N LEU A 67 -8.79 -12.47 -13.64
CA LEU A 67 -8.97 -12.91 -12.27
C LEU A 67 -10.14 -13.88 -12.17
N SER A 68 -10.04 -14.87 -11.28
CA SER A 68 -11.24 -15.60 -10.87
C SER A 68 -12.19 -14.63 -10.15
N VAL A 69 -13.49 -14.93 -10.12
CA VAL A 69 -14.47 -14.12 -9.37
C VAL A 69 -14.04 -13.95 -7.90
N GLY A 70 -13.49 -15.00 -7.28
CA GLY A 70 -12.98 -14.90 -5.90
C GLY A 70 -11.81 -13.92 -5.78
N GLN A 71 -10.81 -14.02 -6.66
CA GLN A 71 -9.67 -13.11 -6.67
C GLN A 71 -10.08 -11.67 -6.96
N PHE A 72 -11.03 -11.47 -7.88
CA PHE A 72 -11.60 -10.16 -8.20
C PHE A 72 -12.23 -9.53 -6.96
N THR A 73 -13.12 -10.25 -6.25
CA THR A 73 -13.76 -9.77 -5.02
C THR A 73 -12.74 -9.45 -3.93
N ARG A 74 -11.74 -10.32 -3.71
CA ARG A 74 -10.67 -10.06 -2.74
C ARG A 74 -9.95 -8.74 -3.07
N LEU A 75 -9.61 -8.53 -4.34
CA LEU A 75 -8.92 -7.33 -4.78
C LEU A 75 -9.78 -6.08 -4.57
N MET A 76 -11.07 -6.14 -4.88
CA MET A 76 -11.99 -5.01 -4.63
C MET A 76 -12.03 -4.64 -3.14
N VAL A 77 -12.11 -5.62 -2.24
CA VAL A 77 -12.06 -5.35 -0.79
C VAL A 77 -10.72 -4.76 -0.37
N SER A 78 -9.60 -5.25 -0.91
CA SER A 78 -8.27 -4.68 -0.63
C SER A 78 -8.15 -3.23 -1.11
N ILE A 79 -8.61 -2.92 -2.33
CA ILE A 79 -8.59 -1.55 -2.86
C ILE A 79 -9.42 -0.61 -1.98
N THR A 80 -10.62 -1.04 -1.56
CA THR A 80 -11.45 -0.25 -0.64
C THR A 80 -10.73 0.05 0.67
N GLN A 81 -10.05 -0.95 1.26
CA GLN A 81 -9.28 -0.75 2.48
C GLN A 81 -8.08 0.19 2.30
N TRP A 82 -7.45 0.18 1.12
CA TRP A 82 -6.25 0.98 0.85
C TRP A 82 -6.55 2.42 0.43
N VAL A 83 -7.68 2.66 -0.24
CA VAL A 83 -7.98 3.97 -0.86
C VAL A 83 -9.08 4.73 -0.11
N SER A 84 -10.21 4.07 0.16
CA SER A 84 -11.41 4.74 0.68
C SER A 84 -12.09 3.92 1.79
N PRO A 85 -11.38 3.61 2.89
CA PRO A 85 -11.90 2.71 3.92
C PRO A 85 -13.12 3.26 4.68
N VAL A 86 -13.32 4.59 4.66
CA VAL A 86 -14.45 5.25 5.33
C VAL A 86 -15.68 5.30 4.42
N GLN A 87 -15.49 5.64 3.13
CA GLN A 87 -16.56 5.78 2.15
C GLN A 87 -17.01 4.43 1.57
N GLY A 88 -16.14 3.41 1.62
CA GLY A 88 -16.45 2.05 1.18
C GLY A 88 -16.56 1.93 -0.34
N CYS A 89 -17.29 0.90 -0.80
CA CYS A 89 -17.47 0.58 -2.22
C CYS A 89 -18.10 1.74 -3.02
N ALA A 90 -18.96 2.53 -2.37
CA ALA A 90 -19.68 3.64 -2.97
C ALA A 90 -18.78 4.84 -3.33
N TYR A 91 -17.51 4.83 -2.91
CA TYR A 91 -16.56 5.87 -3.28
C TYR A 91 -16.26 5.88 -4.77
N CYS A 92 -16.15 4.70 -5.39
CA CYS A 92 -15.82 4.55 -6.80
C CYS A 92 -16.98 4.03 -7.64
N HIS A 93 -18.10 3.62 -7.03
CA HIS A 93 -19.19 2.96 -7.74
C HIS A 93 -20.56 3.52 -7.37
N ASN A 94 -21.44 3.58 -8.36
CA ASN A 94 -22.87 3.59 -8.12
C ASN A 94 -23.31 2.22 -7.57
N THR A 95 -23.76 2.15 -6.32
CA THR A 95 -24.17 0.88 -5.71
C THR A 95 -25.41 0.24 -6.36
N ASN A 96 -26.19 1.03 -7.10
CA ASN A 96 -27.30 0.50 -7.91
C ASN A 96 -26.82 -0.15 -9.21
N ASN A 97 -25.61 0.18 -9.67
CA ASN A 97 -25.01 -0.38 -10.87
C ASN A 97 -23.47 -0.38 -10.80
N MET A 98 -22.91 -1.48 -10.29
CA MET A 98 -21.45 -1.63 -10.11
C MET A 98 -20.64 -1.71 -11.41
N ALA A 99 -21.29 -1.74 -12.59
CA ALA A 99 -20.61 -1.77 -13.89
C ALA A 99 -20.57 -0.40 -14.58
N GLU A 100 -21.18 0.62 -13.96
CA GLU A 100 -21.12 2.01 -14.41
C GLU A 100 -19.75 2.61 -14.09
N ASP A 101 -19.22 3.40 -15.04
CA ASP A 101 -17.98 4.16 -14.90
C ASP A 101 -18.23 5.51 -14.18
#